data_AF-A0A2E0XE46-F1
#
_entry.id   AF-A0A2E0XE46-F1
#
_cell.length_a   1.000
_cell.length_b   1.000
_cell.length_c   1.000
_cell.angle_alpha   90.00
_cell.angle_beta   90.00
_cell.angle_gamma   90.00
#
_symmetry.space_group_name_H-M   'P 1'
#
loop_
_entity.id
_entity.type
_entity.pdbx_description
1 polymer ?
#
loop_
_entity_poly.entity_id
_entity_poly.type
_entity_poly.pdbx_seq_one_letter_code
_entity_poly.pdbx_strand_id
1 'polypeptide(L)' 'MCQVAACPVTGIGGVTAERGPDIMQCGARGFAVISAICTAIGPMEAIHQLMAAIKR' A
#
# COMPACT_ATOMS: atom_id res chain seq x y z
N MET A 1 -6.55 8.92 10.11
CA MET A 1 -7.90 8.87 9.50
C MET A 1 -8.00 10.00 8.49
N CYS A 2 -8.62 9.79 7.33
CA CYS A 2 -8.79 10.84 6.33
C CYS A 2 -9.54 12.05 6.93
N GLN A 3 -9.09 13.27 6.63
CA GLN A 3 -9.65 14.50 7.20
C GLN A 3 -10.95 14.97 6.52
N VAL A 4 -11.25 14.47 5.32
CA VAL A 4 -12.37 14.94 4.49
C VAL A 4 -13.48 13.89 4.39
N ALA A 5 -13.11 12.63 4.13
CA ALA A 5 -14.07 11.56 3.93
C ALA A 5 -14.30 10.76 5.23
N ALA A 6 -15.57 10.56 5.58
CA ALA A 6 -15.97 9.71 6.71
C ALA A 6 -15.93 8.20 6.40
N CYS A 7 -15.79 7.83 5.12
CA CYS A 7 -15.68 6.43 4.69
C CYS A 7 -14.22 5.94 4.70
N PRO A 8 -13.99 4.61 4.69
CA PRO A 8 -12.65 4.04 4.50
C PRO A 8 -11.98 4.56 3.22
N VAL A 9 -10.76 5.10 3.33
CA VAL A 9 -9.98 5.57 2.18
C VAL A 9 -8.83 4.60 1.91
N THR A 10 -8.67 4.23 0.64
CA THR A 10 -7.60 3.36 0.15
C THR A 10 -6.73 4.14 -0.83
N GLY A 11 -5.41 4.20 -0.58
CA GLY A 11 -4.47 4.82 -1.52
C GLY A 11 -4.20 3.93 -2.73
N ILE A 12 -4.02 4.52 -3.91
CA ILE A 12 -3.61 3.79 -5.13
C ILE A 12 -2.80 4.72 -6.04
N GLY A 13 -1.90 4.14 -6.82
CA GLY A 13 -1.06 4.85 -7.79
C GLY A 13 0.43 4.79 -7.42
N GLY A 14 1.20 3.99 -8.15
CA GLY A 14 2.65 3.91 -7.98
C GLY A 14 3.12 3.48 -6.58
N VAL A 15 2.34 2.62 -5.90
CA VAL A 15 2.66 2.13 -4.56
C VAL A 15 3.80 1.12 -4.61
N THR A 16 4.80 1.32 -3.77
CA THR A 16 5.97 0.45 -3.59
C THR A 16 6.16 0.13 -2.09
N ALA A 17 7.05 -0.80 -1.75
CA ALA A 17 7.39 -1.09 -0.35
C ALA A 17 7.96 0.13 0.39
N GLU A 18 8.65 1.04 -0.31
CA GLU A 18 9.19 2.26 0.28
C GLU A 18 8.10 3.31 0.54
N ARG A 19 7.10 3.41 -0.35
CA ARG A 19 6.03 4.43 -0.29
C ARG A 19 4.80 3.98 0.49
N GLY A 20 4.61 2.67 0.65
CA GLY A 20 3.50 2.08 1.40
C GLY A 20 3.33 2.66 2.81
N PRO A 21 4.41 2.78 3.63
CA PRO A 21 4.35 3.37 4.96
C PRO A 21 3.83 4.81 4.97
N ASP A 22 4.22 5.63 4.00
CA ASP A 22 3.80 7.04 3.94
C ASP A 22 2.29 7.15 3.67
N ILE A 23 1.76 6.29 2.80
CA ILE A 23 0.32 6.23 2.51
C ILE A 23 -0.48 5.89 3.77
N MET A 24 0.02 4.94 4.57
CA MET A 24 -0.59 4.58 5.86
C MET A 24 -0.56 5.75 6.84
N GLN A 25 0.56 6.49 6.92
CA GLN A 25 0.73 7.66 7.79
C GLN A 25 -0.19 8.83 7.43
N CYS A 26 -0.51 9.01 6.14
CA CYS A 26 -1.49 10.00 5.67
C CYS A 26 -2.93 9.72 6.14
N GLY A 27 -3.17 8.61 6.83
CA GLY A 27 -4.47 8.28 7.41
C GLY A 27 -5.39 7.50 6.49
N ALA A 28 -4.86 6.95 5.39
CA ALA A 28 -5.52 5.90 4.63
C ALA A 28 -5.68 4.64 5.51
N ARG A 29 -6.73 3.86 5.24
CA ARG A 29 -6.94 2.57 5.91
C ARG A 29 -6.03 1.47 5.34
N GLY A 30 -5.59 1.65 4.12
CA GLY A 30 -4.76 0.72 3.37
C GLY A 30 -4.42 1.29 2.00
N PHE A 31 -3.82 0.47 1.15
CA PHE A 31 -3.57 0.80 -0.24
C PHE A 31 -3.85 -0.39 -1.16
N ALA A 32 -4.09 -0.08 -2.43
CA ALA A 32 -4.25 -1.04 -3.51
C ALA A 32 -3.06 -0.94 -4.47
N VAL A 33 -2.66 -2.08 -5.01
CA VAL A 33 -1.54 -2.20 -5.95
C VAL A 33 -1.94 -3.03 -7.16
N ILE A 34 -1.34 -2.74 -8.32
CA ILE A 34 -1.52 -3.53 -9.55
C ILE A 34 -0.13 -3.94 -10.06
N SER A 35 0.62 -3.00 -10.64
CA SER A 35 1.92 -3.28 -11.27
C SER A 35 2.92 -3.88 -10.29
N ALA A 36 3.01 -3.36 -9.07
CA ALA A 36 3.94 -3.83 -8.05
C ALA A 36 3.84 -5.35 -7.76
N ILE A 37 2.68 -5.98 -8.04
CA ILE A 37 2.50 -7.43 -7.90
C ILE A 37 2.40 -8.10 -9.28
N CYS A 38 1.52 -7.62 -10.15
CA CYS A 38 1.22 -8.29 -11.42
C CYS A 38 2.38 -8.29 -12.43
N THR A 39 3.35 -7.38 -12.28
CA THR A 39 4.56 -7.34 -13.14
C THR A 39 5.81 -7.82 -12.41
N ALA A 40 5.68 -8.32 -11.19
CA ALA A 40 6.81 -8.85 -10.43
C ALA A 40 7.20 -10.25 -10.92
N ILE A 41 8.49 -10.53 -10.99
CA ILE A 41 9.02 -11.87 -11.32
C ILE A 41 8.58 -12.90 -10.27
N GLY A 42 8.48 -12.48 -9.00
CA GLY A 42 7.96 -13.27 -7.89
C GLY A 42 6.81 -12.55 -7.18
N PRO A 43 5.54 -12.75 -7.58
CA PRO A 43 4.40 -12.05 -7.00
C PRO A 43 4.27 -12.26 -5.48
N MET A 44 4.54 -13.47 -5.00
CA MET A 44 4.51 -13.78 -3.57
C MET A 44 5.60 -13.06 -2.79
N GLU A 45 6.80 -12.94 -3.36
CA GLU A 45 7.91 -12.20 -2.74
C GLU A 45 7.58 -10.70 -2.69
N ALA A 46 7.01 -10.14 -3.76
CA ALA A 46 6.55 -8.76 -3.77
C ALA A 46 5.45 -8.51 -2.71
N ILE A 47 4.52 -9.45 -2.53
CA ILE A 47 3.52 -9.38 -1.45
C ILE A 47 4.20 -9.39 -0.08
N HIS A 48 5.16 -10.27 0.17
CA HIS A 48 5.87 -10.32 1.44
C HIS A 48 6.62 -9.02 1.74
N GLN A 49 7.29 -8.44 0.75
CA GLN A 49 7.99 -7.17 0.88
C GLN A 49 7.03 -6.01 1.22
N LEU A 50 5.88 -5.93 0.52
CA LEU A 50 4.85 -4.95 0.81
C LEU A 50 4.27 -5.13 2.23
N MET A 51 4.00 -6.37 2.63
CA MET A 51 3.46 -6.69 3.95
C MET A 51 4.45 -6.39 5.07
N ALA A 52 5.74 -6.68 4.87
CA ALA A 52 6.80 -6.37 5.82
C ALA A 52 6.99 -4.85 6.01
N ALA A 53 6.78 -4.05 4.96
CA ALA A 53 6.87 -2.60 5.04
C ALA A 53 5.75 -1.98 5.90
N ILE A 54 4.57 -2.59 5.96
CA ILE A 54 3.40 -2.04 6.67
C ILE A 54 3.08 -2.69 8.02
N LYS A 55 3.56 -3.91 8.28
CA LYS A 55 3.38 -4.57 9.58
C LYS A 55 4.36 -3.97 10.61
N ARG A 56 3.83 -3.15 11.51
CA ARG A 56 4.44 -2.79 12.79
C ARG A 56 3.44 -3.06 13.91
#